data_AF-A0A2S4PVH6-F1
#
_entry.id   AF-A0A2S4PVH6-F1
#
_cell.length_a   1.000
_cell.length_b   1.000
_cell.length_c   1.000
_cell.angle_alpha   90.00
_cell.angle_beta   90.00
_cell.angle_gamma   90.00
#
_symmetry.space_group_name_H-M   'P 1'
#
loop_
_entity.id
_entity.type
_entity.pdbx_description
1 polymer ?
#
loop_
_entity_poly.entity_id
_entity_poly.type
_entity_poly.pdbx_seq_one_letter_code
_entity_poly.pdbx_strand_id
1 'polypeptide(L)'
;RKERLVAELLTRFKNLATLACSPTEKGASKEVAAAQEFQMEVESTALVRAIEDLHRLVRELKEMWLFGTIKETDTSENEGTIDEDSTKVGELLNDLIEKLKNSHLGYLALSEM
;
A
#
# COMPACT_ATOMS: atom_id res chain seq x y z
N ARG A 1 7.85 9.85 -17.98
CA ARG A 1 6.93 8.68 -18.08
C ARG A 1 5.46 9.09 -17.98
N LYS A 2 5.00 9.76 -16.89
CA LYS A 2 3.57 10.17 -16.73
C LYS A 2 3.04 10.99 -17.91
N GLU A 3 3.80 12.00 -18.35
CA GLU A 3 3.38 12.94 -19.39
C GLU A 3 3.27 12.25 -20.74
N ARG A 4 4.14 11.27 -21.01
CA ARG A 4 4.06 10.42 -22.20
C ARG A 4 2.76 9.61 -22.22
N LEU A 5 2.40 8.98 -21.11
CA LEU A 5 1.18 8.17 -21.01
C LEU A 5 -0.09 9.01 -21.16
N VAL A 6 -0.12 10.19 -20.53
CA VAL A 6 -1.25 11.12 -20.67
C VAL A 6 -1.34 11.68 -22.10
N ALA A 7 -0.21 12.05 -22.70
CA ALA A 7 -0.18 12.52 -24.08
C ALA A 7 -0.63 11.41 -25.06
N GLU A 8 -0.20 10.18 -24.85
CA GLU A 8 -0.60 9.02 -25.64
C GLU A 8 -2.11 8.77 -25.54
N LEU A 9 -2.66 8.73 -24.32
CA LEU A 9 -4.09 8.61 -24.06
C LEU A 9 -4.91 9.69 -24.79
N LEU A 10 -4.53 10.96 -24.62
CA LEU A 10 -5.23 12.09 -25.22
C LEU A 10 -5.11 12.08 -26.75
N THR A 11 -3.97 11.64 -27.29
CA THR A 11 -3.76 11.53 -28.74
C THR A 11 -4.67 10.46 -29.33
N ARG A 12 -4.77 9.27 -28.72
CA ARG A 12 -5.66 8.19 -29.17
C ARG A 12 -7.13 8.64 -29.13
N PHE A 13 -7.55 9.27 -28.04
CA PHE A 13 -8.91 9.79 -27.91
C PHE A 13 -9.23 10.85 -28.95
N LYS A 14 -8.30 11.79 -29.18
CA LYS A 14 -8.45 12.81 -30.22
C LYS A 14 -8.56 12.19 -31.62
N ASN A 15 -7.73 11.21 -31.94
CA ASN A 15 -7.76 10.52 -33.23
C ASN A 15 -9.12 9.83 -33.43
N LEU A 16 -9.62 9.12 -32.42
CA LEU A 16 -10.92 8.47 -32.45
C LEU A 16 -12.06 9.47 -32.67
N ALA A 17 -12.08 10.58 -31.93
CA ALA A 17 -13.07 11.64 -32.09
C ALA A 17 -13.00 12.27 -33.48
N THR A 18 -11.80 12.46 -34.03
CA THR A 18 -11.60 13.01 -35.37
C THR A 18 -12.12 12.06 -36.45
N LEU A 19 -11.91 10.74 -36.28
CA LEU A 19 -12.45 9.71 -37.18
C LEU A 19 -13.99 9.69 -37.15
N ALA A 20 -14.58 9.74 -35.96
CA ALA A 20 -16.03 9.74 -35.79
C ALA A 20 -16.72 11.00 -36.34
N CYS A 21 -16.05 12.15 -36.24
CA CYS A 21 -16.55 13.43 -36.77
C CYS A 21 -16.16 13.66 -38.25
N SER A 22 -15.40 12.76 -38.87
CA SER A 22 -14.98 12.94 -40.25
C SER A 22 -16.22 12.86 -41.17
N PRO A 23 -16.44 13.87 -42.03
CA PRO A 23 -17.58 13.85 -42.94
C PRO A 23 -17.40 12.68 -43.90
N THR A 24 -18.35 11.75 -43.90
CA THR A 24 -18.37 10.69 -44.91
C THR A 24 -18.55 11.36 -46.27
N GLU A 25 -17.52 11.30 -47.13
CA GLU A 25 -17.62 11.86 -48.47
C GLU A 25 -18.82 11.22 -49.17
N LYS A 26 -19.72 12.03 -49.74
CA LYS A 26 -20.83 11.52 -50.54
C LYS A 26 -20.25 10.78 -51.74
N GLY A 27 -20.24 9.44 -51.68
CA GLY A 27 -19.61 8.58 -52.67
C GLY A 27 -18.35 7.84 -52.19
N ALA A 28 -18.03 7.88 -50.88
CA ALA A 28 -16.96 7.07 -50.31
C ALA A 28 -17.12 5.60 -50.73
N SER A 29 -16.07 5.04 -51.33
CA SER A 29 -16.07 3.65 -51.76
C SER A 29 -16.14 2.72 -50.54
N LYS A 30 -16.62 1.49 -50.72
CA LYS A 30 -16.74 0.52 -49.61
C LYS A 30 -15.39 0.26 -48.93
N GLU A 31 -14.31 0.36 -49.69
CA GLU A 31 -12.94 0.20 -49.23
C GLU A 31 -12.54 1.33 -48.27
N VAL A 32 -12.96 2.58 -48.55
CA VAL A 32 -12.69 3.74 -47.67
C VAL A 32 -13.47 3.59 -46.36
N ALA A 33 -14.73 3.16 -46.42
CA ALA A 33 -15.54 2.93 -45.22
C ALA A 33 -14.94 1.81 -44.35
N ALA A 34 -14.54 0.69 -44.95
CA ALA A 34 -13.89 -0.41 -44.23
C ALA A 34 -12.54 0.00 -43.62
N ALA A 35 -11.76 0.83 -44.31
CA ALA A 35 -10.52 1.36 -43.76
C ALA A 35 -10.75 2.29 -42.56
N GLN A 36 -11.80 3.13 -42.60
CA GLN A 36 -12.18 3.99 -41.49
C GLN A 36 -12.64 3.18 -40.28
N GLU A 37 -13.45 2.14 -40.49
CA GLU A 37 -13.92 1.23 -39.44
C GLU A 37 -12.72 0.54 -38.75
N PHE A 38 -11.82 -0.05 -39.54
CA PHE A 38 -10.60 -0.67 -39.00
C PHE A 38 -9.74 0.32 -38.21
N GLN A 39 -9.57 1.54 -38.72
CA GLN A 39 -8.80 2.57 -38.02
C GLN A 39 -9.45 2.93 -36.66
N MET A 40 -10.77 2.96 -36.61
CA MET A 40 -11.53 3.24 -35.39
C MET A 40 -11.34 2.13 -34.34
N GLU A 41 -11.33 0.86 -34.76
CA GLU A 41 -11.03 -0.28 -33.89
C GLU A 41 -9.59 -0.27 -33.34
N VAL A 42 -8.63 0.07 -34.20
CA VAL A 42 -7.20 0.18 -33.81
C VAL A 42 -7.02 1.27 -32.77
N GLU A 43 -7.57 2.46 -32.99
CA GLU A 43 -7.45 3.58 -32.04
C GLU A 43 -8.19 3.28 -30.72
N SER A 44 -9.33 2.59 -30.77
CA SER A 44 -10.06 2.14 -29.57
C SER A 44 -9.23 1.14 -28.74
N THR A 45 -8.65 0.13 -29.39
CA THR A 45 -7.81 -0.87 -28.71
C THR A 45 -6.54 -0.22 -28.15
N ALA A 46 -5.93 0.70 -28.89
CA ALA A 46 -4.76 1.45 -28.43
C ALA A 46 -5.09 2.39 -27.26
N LEU A 47 -6.30 2.98 -27.24
CA LEU A 47 -6.78 3.78 -26.12
C LEU A 47 -6.91 2.95 -24.85
N VAL A 48 -7.51 1.75 -24.93
CA VAL A 48 -7.62 0.83 -23.78
C VAL A 48 -6.24 0.50 -23.22
N ARG A 49 -5.27 0.18 -24.07
CA ARG A 49 -3.89 -0.09 -23.64
C ARG A 49 -3.24 1.12 -22.94
N ALA A 50 -3.45 2.33 -23.46
CA ALA A 50 -2.93 3.54 -22.81
C ALA A 50 -3.54 3.76 -21.42
N ILE A 51 -4.82 3.41 -21.22
CA ILE A 51 -5.48 3.45 -19.90
C ILE A 51 -4.88 2.40 -18.97
N GLU A 52 -4.68 1.17 -19.45
CA GLU A 52 -4.06 0.09 -18.66
C GLU A 52 -2.65 0.45 -18.19
N ASP A 53 -1.84 1.05 -19.06
CA ASP A 53 -0.50 1.54 -18.72
C ASP A 53 -0.54 2.66 -17.66
N LEU A 54 -1.51 3.56 -17.75
CA LEU A 54 -1.74 4.58 -16.72
C LEU A 54 -2.16 3.94 -15.38
N HIS A 55 -3.05 2.96 -15.42
CA HIS A 55 -3.46 2.22 -14.22
C HIS A 55 -2.30 1.45 -13.59
N ARG A 56 -1.41 0.88 -14.41
CA ARG A 56 -0.20 0.21 -13.94
C ARG A 56 0.71 1.18 -13.19
N LEU A 57 0.90 2.39 -13.71
CA LEU A 57 1.66 3.44 -13.02
C LEU A 57 1.02 3.80 -11.66
N VAL A 58 -0.30 3.88 -11.59
CA VAL A 58 -1.02 4.13 -10.33
C VAL A 58 -0.80 2.98 -9.33
N ARG A 59 -0.81 1.73 -9.79
CA ARG A 59 -0.49 0.57 -8.93
C ARG A 59 0.95 0.65 -8.44
N GLU A 60 1.93 0.89 -9.32
CA GLU A 60 3.35 1.07 -8.94
C GLU A 60 3.51 2.17 -7.88
N LEU A 61 2.78 3.28 -8.00
CA LEU A 61 2.80 4.36 -7.00
C LEU A 61 2.21 3.87 -5.67
N LYS A 62 1.05 3.23 -5.69
CA LYS A 62 0.41 2.68 -4.47
C LYS A 62 1.31 1.65 -3.77
N GLU A 63 1.98 0.80 -4.54
CA GLU A 63 2.96 -0.16 -4.03
C GLU A 63 4.12 0.57 -3.34
N MET A 64 4.66 1.63 -3.93
CA MET A 64 5.71 2.45 -3.28
C MET A 64 5.23 3.11 -1.97
N TRP A 65 3.97 3.52 -1.89
CA TRP A 65 3.39 4.06 -0.65
C TRP A 65 3.18 2.98 0.42
N LEU A 66 2.72 1.79 0.03
CA LEU A 66 2.42 0.68 0.96
C LEU A 66 3.69 -0.05 1.41
N PHE A 67 4.64 -0.24 0.51
CA PHE A 67 5.94 -0.86 0.74
C PHE A 67 7.05 0.18 0.96
N GLY A 68 6.69 1.41 1.33
CA GLY A 68 7.65 2.33 1.96
C GLY A 68 8.39 1.61 3.08
N THR A 69 9.58 2.09 3.47
CA THR A 69 10.44 1.42 4.48
C THR A 69 9.54 0.84 5.54
N ILE A 70 9.44 -0.50 5.60
CA ILE A 70 8.70 -1.16 6.66
C ILE A 70 9.25 -0.49 7.90
N LYS A 71 8.43 0.30 8.61
CA LYS A 71 8.78 0.62 9.98
C LYS A 71 8.85 -0.77 10.58
N GLU A 72 10.07 -1.31 10.68
CA GLU A 72 10.37 -2.31 11.68
C GLU A 72 9.65 -1.76 12.88
N THR A 73 8.64 -2.52 13.29
CA THR A 73 7.77 -2.16 14.38
C THR A 73 8.66 -1.50 15.42
N ASP A 74 8.22 -0.35 15.91
CA ASP A 74 8.85 0.40 16.99
C ASP A 74 8.86 -0.39 18.32
N THR A 75 8.97 -1.72 18.23
CA THR A 75 9.39 -2.63 19.27
C THR A 75 10.84 -2.40 19.66
N SER A 76 11.66 -1.70 18.86
CA SER A 76 13.04 -1.40 19.25
C SER A 76 13.18 -0.30 20.32
N GLU A 77 12.22 0.60 20.49
CA GLU A 77 12.29 1.58 21.61
C GLU A 77 11.88 0.99 22.97
N ASN A 78 11.11 -0.11 23.00
CA ASN A 78 10.61 -0.71 24.24
C ASN A 78 11.00 -2.17 24.51
N GLU A 79 11.64 -2.89 23.58
CA GLU A 79 12.09 -4.27 23.85
C GLU A 79 13.10 -4.35 25.01
N GLY A 80 13.97 -3.34 25.15
CA GLY A 80 14.92 -3.29 26.26
C GLY A 80 14.28 -2.92 27.61
N THR A 81 13.28 -2.03 27.61
CA THR A 81 12.65 -1.54 28.85
C THR A 81 11.70 -2.58 29.44
N ILE A 82 10.98 -3.34 28.61
CA ILE A 82 10.01 -4.33 29.08
C ILE A 82 10.70 -5.51 29.80
N ASP A 83 11.84 -5.97 29.30
CA ASP A 83 12.58 -7.09 29.91
C ASP A 83 13.24 -6.67 31.23
N GLU A 84 13.77 -5.43 31.26
CA GLU A 84 14.39 -4.85 32.46
C GLU A 84 13.35 -4.57 33.56
N ASP A 85 12.18 -4.04 33.20
CA ASP A 85 11.07 -3.81 34.13
C ASP A 85 10.48 -5.13 34.65
N SER A 86 10.40 -6.16 33.80
CA SER A 86 9.95 -7.50 34.21
C SER A 86 10.88 -8.12 35.24
N THR A 87 12.20 -7.93 35.08
CA THR A 87 13.22 -8.40 36.03
C THR A 87 13.11 -7.67 37.37
N LYS A 88 12.99 -6.34 37.36
CA LYS A 88 12.82 -5.52 38.58
C LYS A 88 11.55 -5.87 39.36
N VAL A 89 10.44 -6.13 38.67
CA VAL A 89 9.19 -6.58 39.32
C VAL A 89 9.39 -7.95 39.99
N GLY A 90 10.16 -8.85 39.37
CA GLY A 90 10.51 -10.15 39.96
C GLY A 90 11.34 -10.01 41.24
N GLU A 91 12.33 -9.13 41.25
CA GLU A 91 13.17 -8.86 42.44
C GLU A 91 12.34 -8.27 43.59
N LEU A 92 11.51 -7.27 43.30
CA LEU A 92 10.62 -6.64 44.30
C LEU A 92 9.62 -7.64 44.90
N LEU A 93 9.08 -8.56 44.09
CA LEU A 93 8.21 -9.63 44.57
C LEU A 93 8.96 -10.55 45.55
N ASN A 94 10.20 -10.89 45.23
CA ASN A 94 11.02 -11.77 46.06
C ASN A 94 11.37 -11.11 47.40
N ASP A 95 11.69 -9.81 47.39
CA ASP A 95 11.92 -9.02 48.60
C ASP A 95 10.69 -8.93 49.50
N LEU A 96 9.50 -8.80 48.89
CA LEU A 96 8.23 -8.81 49.60
C LEU A 96 7.97 -10.18 50.25
N ILE A 97 8.24 -11.27 49.54
CA ILE A 97 8.10 -12.64 50.06
C ILE A 97 9.04 -12.84 51.25
N GLU A 98 10.31 -12.44 51.14
CA GLU A 98 11.29 -12.55 52.23
C GLU A 98 10.90 -11.71 53.46
N LYS A 99 10.44 -10.46 53.26
CA LYS A 99 9.91 -9.63 54.35
C LYS A 99 8.70 -10.27 55.03
N LEU A 100 7.81 -10.89 54.27
CA LEU A 100 6.61 -11.54 54.80
C LEU A 100 6.97 -12.81 55.59
N LYS A 101 7.96 -13.57 55.10
CA LYS A 101 8.51 -14.77 55.77
C LYS A 101 9.18 -14.40 57.10
N ASN A 102 9.99 -13.35 57.10
CA ASN A 102 10.66 -12.84 58.30
C ASN A 102 9.68 -12.22 59.31
N SER A 103 8.64 -11.53 58.83
CA SER A 103 7.51 -11.09 59.66
C SER A 103 6.80 -12.28 60.30
N HIS A 104 6.49 -13.33 59.52
CA HIS A 104 5.78 -14.50 60.03
C HIS A 104 6.62 -15.31 61.03
N LEU A 105 7.94 -15.43 60.80
CA LEU A 105 8.90 -16.01 61.75
C LEU A 105 9.03 -15.18 63.04
N GLY A 106 8.94 -13.85 62.95
CA GLY A 106 8.90 -12.96 64.11
C GLY A 106 7.64 -13.13 64.97
N TYR A 107 6.48 -13.35 64.35
CA TYR A 107 5.24 -13.66 65.09
C TYR A 107 5.27 -15.06 65.73
N LEU A 108 5.88 -16.05 65.08
CA LEU A 108 6.03 -17.39 65.64
C LEU A 108 7.02 -17.43 66.82
N ALA A 109 8.15 -16.69 66.72
CA ALA A 109 9.12 -16.59 67.81
C ALA A 109 8.60 -15.84 69.05
N LEU A 110 7.63 -14.93 68.88
CA LEU A 110 6.93 -14.25 69.98
C LEU A 110 5.74 -15.05 70.53
N SER A 111 5.27 -16.08 69.81
CA SER A 111 4.21 -17.00 70.24
C SER A 111 4.73 -18.18 71.05
N GLU A 112 6.03 -18.47 70.99
CA GLU A 112 6.70 -19.56 71.72
C GLU A 112 7.45 -19.06 72.98
N MET A 113 7.29 -17.79 73.35
CA MET A 113 7.78 -17.16 74.59
C MET A 113 6.63 -16.88 75.55
#